data_AF-C7LNX6-F1
#
_entry.id   AF-C7LNX6-F1
#
_cell.length_a   1.000
_cell.length_b   1.000
_cell.length_c   1.000
_cell.angle_alpha   90.00
_cell.angle_beta   90.00
_cell.angle_gamma   90.00
#
_symmetry.space_group_name_H-M   'P 1'
#
loop_
_entity.id
_entity.type
_entity.pdbx_description
1 polymer ?
#
loop_
_entity_poly.entity_id
_entity_poly.type
_entity_poly.pdbx_seq_one_letter_code
_entity_poly.pdbx_strand_id
1 'polypeptide(L)'
;MIHLFLLALLLIAAAFIGGLVFAYRKLPKCIFIALILTLVAVPVASFKMYERRFMLSAVPDALGVSSIVYSEEESWGFGPGGNEAGIRVYPLPEHVSKEIEARGIDFFTTMPPNTDQNEREWRGRYTNWEETPIKTGRHWNLGKEGKLLDIYDYICAYGFCIDIKPEIESLANGIVSAPGSYYAYGRIGVIVVSPGHNLVLYLYNG
;
A
#
# COMPACT_ATOMS: atom_id res chain seq x y z
N MET A 1 -31.07 -2.83 24.20
CA MET A 1 -29.59 -2.84 24.04
C MET A 1 -29.06 -1.56 23.40
N ILE A 2 -29.63 -1.07 22.29
CA ILE A 2 -29.18 0.19 21.63
C ILE A 2 -29.24 1.42 22.56
N HIS A 3 -30.31 1.59 23.34
CA HIS A 3 -30.42 2.72 24.28
C HIS A 3 -29.38 2.71 25.41
N LEU A 4 -28.98 1.54 25.89
CA LEU A 4 -27.93 1.41 26.91
C LEU A 4 -26.55 1.78 26.33
N PHE A 5 -26.29 1.40 25.08
CA PHE A 5 -25.08 1.77 24.37
C PHE A 5 -24.99 3.28 24.12
N LEU A 6 -26.07 3.90 23.67
CA LEU A 6 -26.15 5.36 23.47
C LEU A 6 -25.96 6.12 24.79
N LEU A 7 -26.57 5.66 25.88
CA LEU A 7 -26.41 6.25 27.20
C LEU A 7 -24.94 6.17 27.67
N ALA A 8 -24.28 5.03 27.46
CA ALA A 8 -22.87 4.87 27.80
C ALA A 8 -21.98 5.83 27.02
N LEU A 9 -22.20 6.00 25.71
CA LEU A 9 -21.46 6.96 24.88
C LEU A 9 -21.64 8.40 25.37
N LEU A 10 -22.86 8.78 25.73
CA LEU A 10 -23.15 10.11 26.26
C LEU A 10 -22.44 10.36 27.60
N LEU A 11 -22.42 9.37 28.49
CA LEU A 11 -21.71 9.47 29.78
C LEU A 11 -20.20 9.60 29.59
N ILE A 12 -19.62 8.86 28.65
CA ILE A 12 -18.19 8.95 28.31
C ILE A 12 -17.88 10.34 27.75
N ALA A 13 -18.69 10.85 26.83
CA ALA A 13 -18.51 12.19 26.28
C ALA A 13 -18.63 13.28 27.35
N ALA A 14 -19.62 13.18 28.23
CA ALA A 14 -19.82 14.12 29.33
C ALA A 14 -18.64 14.09 30.32
N ALA A 15 -18.16 12.90 30.69
CA ALA A 15 -17.00 12.75 31.56
C ALA A 15 -15.72 13.34 30.93
N PHE A 16 -15.54 13.13 29.63
CA PHE A 16 -14.40 13.67 28.88
C PHE A 16 -14.44 15.21 28.82
N ILE A 17 -15.58 15.80 28.46
CA ILE A 17 -15.77 17.26 28.44
C ILE A 17 -15.57 17.83 29.86
N GLY A 18 -16.16 17.19 30.88
CA GLY A 18 -16.00 17.58 32.28
C GLY A 18 -14.53 17.56 32.72
N GLY A 19 -13.80 16.51 32.34
CA GLY A 19 -12.35 16.39 32.58
C GLY A 19 -11.54 17.50 31.92
N LEU A 20 -11.85 17.85 30.66
CA LEU A 20 -11.19 18.96 29.95
C LEU A 20 -11.48 20.31 30.61
N VAL A 21 -12.73 20.58 30.99
CA VAL A 21 -13.10 21.83 31.69
C VAL A 21 -12.42 21.92 33.05
N PHE A 22 -12.36 20.81 33.79
CA PHE A 22 -11.65 20.74 35.07
C PHE A 22 -10.16 21.01 34.88
N ALA A 23 -9.52 20.33 33.93
CA ALA A 23 -8.11 20.50 33.59
C ALA A 23 -7.79 21.96 33.19
N TYR A 24 -8.63 22.57 32.35
CA TYR A 24 -8.47 23.97 31.95
C TYR A 24 -8.53 24.94 33.14
N ARG A 25 -9.40 24.67 34.11
CA ARG A 25 -9.59 25.53 35.29
C ARG A 25 -8.51 25.33 36.35
N LYS A 26 -7.87 24.16 36.42
CA LYS A 26 -6.95 23.77 37.50
C LYS A 26 -5.49 23.76 37.10
N LEU A 27 -5.17 23.61 35.82
CA LEU A 27 -3.80 23.53 35.34
C LEU A 27 -3.32 24.90 34.82
N PRO A 28 -2.02 25.19 34.91
CA PRO A 28 -1.40 26.28 34.15
C PRO A 28 -1.70 26.14 32.65
N LYS A 29 -1.95 27.26 31.96
CA LYS A 29 -2.34 27.24 30.55
C LYS A 29 -1.34 26.51 29.64
N CYS A 30 -0.04 26.64 29.92
CA CYS A 30 1.01 25.92 29.18
C CYS A 30 0.85 24.40 29.29
N ILE A 31 0.53 23.87 30.48
CA ILE A 31 0.33 22.44 30.72
C ILE A 31 -0.96 21.97 30.03
N PHE A 32 -2.04 22.76 30.12
CA PHE A 32 -3.28 22.43 29.42
C PHE A 32 -3.09 22.38 27.90
N ILE A 33 -2.39 23.35 27.31
CA ILE A 33 -2.09 23.36 25.88
C ILE A 33 -1.24 22.15 25.49
N ALA A 34 -0.21 21.83 26.29
CA ALA A 34 0.62 20.64 26.05
C ALA A 34 -0.23 19.36 26.07
N LEU A 35 -1.17 19.22 27.02
CA LEU A 35 -2.08 18.08 27.09
C LEU A 35 -2.96 17.95 25.84
N ILE A 36 -3.54 19.06 25.36
CA ILE A 36 -4.35 19.05 24.13
C ILE A 36 -3.49 18.66 22.92
N LEU A 37 -2.27 19.21 22.80
CA LEU A 37 -1.37 18.86 21.72
C LEU A 37 -1.00 17.37 21.76
N THR A 38 -0.68 16.82 22.93
CA THR A 38 -0.39 15.39 23.09
C THR A 38 -1.60 14.53 22.73
N LEU A 39 -2.80 14.93 23.16
CA LEU A 39 -4.06 14.22 22.91
C LEU A 39 -4.40 14.11 21.42
N VAL A 40 -3.99 15.09 20.60
CA VAL A 40 -4.18 15.08 19.14
C VAL A 40 -3.00 14.43 18.43
N ALA A 41 -1.77 14.77 18.81
CA ALA A 41 -0.56 14.31 18.13
C ALA A 41 -0.36 12.80 18.25
N VAL A 42 -0.68 12.20 19.40
CA VAL A 42 -0.47 10.75 19.61
C VAL A 42 -1.38 9.91 18.70
N PRO A 43 -2.72 10.11 18.64
CA PRO A 43 -3.56 9.39 17.70
C PRO A 43 -3.16 9.60 16.24
N VAL A 44 -2.81 10.83 15.85
CA VAL A 44 -2.38 11.13 14.47
C VAL A 44 -1.09 10.39 14.13
N ALA A 45 -0.10 10.42 15.01
CA ALA A 45 1.16 9.69 14.82
C ALA A 45 0.93 8.18 14.76
N SER A 46 0.14 7.63 15.68
CA SER A 46 -0.21 6.20 15.70
C SER A 46 -0.94 5.79 14.42
N PHE A 47 -1.88 6.61 13.93
CA PHE A 47 -2.58 6.36 12.67
C PHE A 47 -1.61 6.38 11.48
N LYS A 48 -0.73 7.37 11.39
CA LYS A 48 0.27 7.45 10.30
C LYS A 48 1.30 6.33 10.34
N MET A 49 1.70 5.89 11.53
CA MET A 49 2.57 4.71 11.69
C MET A 49 1.85 3.43 11.23
N TYR A 50 0.57 3.28 11.60
CA TYR A 50 -0.24 2.14 11.18
C TYR A 50 -0.45 2.13 9.66
N GLU A 51 -0.85 3.27 9.08
CA GLU A 51 -1.02 3.45 7.63
C GLU A 51 0.25 3.09 6.86
N ARG A 52 1.41 3.59 7.32
CA ARG A 52 2.70 3.24 6.73
C ARG A 52 3.02 1.75 6.83
N ARG A 53 2.81 1.11 7.99
CA ARG A 53 3.02 -0.34 8.15
C ARG A 53 2.07 -1.13 7.26
N PHE A 54 0.82 -0.67 7.13
CA PHE A 54 -0.18 -1.27 6.26
C PHE A 54 0.26 -1.23 4.79
N MET A 55 0.67 -0.06 4.28
CA MET A 55 1.13 0.07 2.90
C MET A 55 2.38 -0.78 2.63
N LEU A 56 3.38 -0.75 3.52
CA LEU A 56 4.59 -1.56 3.37
C LEU A 56 4.31 -3.07 3.43
N SER A 57 3.29 -3.50 4.18
CA SER A 57 2.94 -4.92 4.30
C SER A 57 2.43 -5.56 3.00
N ALA A 58 2.12 -4.74 1.98
CA ALA A 58 1.80 -5.24 0.65
C ALA A 58 2.99 -5.98 0.01
N VAL A 59 4.23 -5.66 0.39
CA VAL A 59 5.45 -6.24 -0.17
C VAL A 59 6.01 -7.35 0.73
N PRO A 60 6.52 -8.47 0.18
CA PRO A 60 7.24 -9.49 0.95
C PRO A 60 8.43 -8.95 1.74
N ASP A 61 8.62 -9.43 2.99
CA ASP A 61 9.74 -9.03 3.86
C ASP A 61 11.10 -9.32 3.24
N ALA A 62 11.19 -10.42 2.48
CA ALA A 62 12.42 -10.84 1.79
C ALA A 62 12.93 -9.79 0.79
N LEU A 63 12.08 -8.87 0.31
CA LEU A 63 12.49 -7.80 -0.58
C LEU A 63 13.11 -6.60 0.16
N GLY A 64 13.09 -6.59 1.51
CA GLY A 64 13.80 -5.59 2.32
C GLY A 64 13.32 -4.15 2.14
N VAL A 65 12.12 -3.96 1.59
CA VAL A 65 11.56 -2.64 1.32
C VAL A 65 11.22 -1.91 2.62
N SER A 66 11.67 -0.66 2.74
CA SER A 66 11.46 0.15 3.96
C SER A 66 10.74 1.48 3.73
N SER A 67 10.45 1.86 2.50
CA SER A 67 9.85 3.16 2.17
C SER A 67 9.03 3.08 0.88
N ILE A 68 8.29 4.16 0.60
CA ILE A 68 7.49 4.34 -0.61
C ILE A 68 8.03 5.61 -1.27
N VAL A 69 8.40 5.53 -2.55
CA VAL A 69 8.92 6.68 -3.32
C VAL A 69 7.82 7.35 -4.14
N TYR A 70 6.77 6.62 -4.47
CA TYR A 70 5.59 7.13 -5.15
C TYR A 70 4.35 6.34 -4.73
N SER A 71 3.24 7.03 -4.52
CA SER A 71 1.94 6.43 -4.25
C SER A 71 0.87 7.33 -4.84
N GLU A 72 -0.01 6.75 -5.65
CA GLU A 72 -1.23 7.41 -6.12
C GLU A 72 -2.37 6.40 -5.96
N GLU A 73 -3.44 6.82 -5.29
CA GLU A 73 -4.60 5.99 -4.98
C GLU A 73 -5.83 6.88 -4.90
N GLU A 74 -6.92 6.44 -5.54
CA GLU A 74 -8.24 7.00 -5.31
C GLU A 74 -9.21 5.89 -4.89
N SER A 75 -10.20 6.29 -4.10
CA SER A 75 -11.29 5.44 -3.63
C SER A 75 -12.61 6.13 -3.93
N TRP A 76 -13.50 5.43 -4.63
CA TRP A 76 -14.81 5.94 -5.05
C TRP A 76 -15.96 5.39 -4.20
N GLY A 77 -15.66 4.86 -3.02
CA GLY A 77 -16.67 4.34 -2.09
C GLY A 77 -16.20 4.35 -0.64
N PHE A 78 -17.15 4.20 0.30
CA PHE A 78 -16.86 4.03 1.72
C PHE A 78 -17.39 2.69 2.20
N GLY A 79 -16.53 1.87 2.81
CA GLY A 79 -16.88 0.57 3.36
C GLY A 79 -16.58 -0.62 2.44
N PRO A 80 -16.96 -1.84 2.84
CA PRO A 80 -16.66 -3.07 2.09
C PRO A 80 -17.26 -3.03 0.68
N GLY A 81 -16.43 -3.21 -0.35
CA GLY A 81 -16.85 -3.18 -1.75
C GLY A 81 -16.85 -1.79 -2.41
N GLY A 82 -16.23 -0.79 -1.78
CA GLY A 82 -15.83 0.43 -2.48
C GLY A 82 -14.78 0.12 -3.54
N ASN A 83 -14.83 0.81 -4.68
CA ASN A 83 -13.85 0.64 -5.75
C ASN A 83 -12.62 1.51 -5.44
N GLU A 84 -11.45 0.90 -5.55
CA GLU A 84 -10.14 1.50 -5.34
C GLU A 84 -9.26 1.18 -6.56
N ALA A 85 -8.43 2.14 -6.93
CA ALA A 85 -7.41 1.96 -7.95
C ALA A 85 -6.13 2.65 -7.48
N GLY A 86 -4.99 2.00 -7.68
CA GLY A 86 -3.74 2.58 -7.22
C GLY A 86 -2.47 1.94 -7.72
N ILE A 87 -1.40 2.72 -7.60
CA ILE A 87 -0.03 2.32 -7.83
C ILE A 87 0.82 2.76 -6.64
N ARG A 88 1.67 1.85 -6.16
CA ARG A 88 2.73 2.15 -5.19
C ARG A 88 4.07 1.71 -5.75
N VAL A 89 5.07 2.57 -5.62
CA VAL A 89 6.45 2.30 -6.02
C VAL A 89 7.32 2.31 -4.78
N TYR A 90 8.05 1.23 -4.60
CA TYR A 90 8.95 1.01 -3.47
C TYR A 90 10.38 0.90 -3.98
N PRO A 91 11.37 1.50 -3.30
CA PRO A 91 12.76 1.29 -3.62
C PRO A 91 13.18 -0.12 -3.17
N LEU A 92 13.77 -0.87 -4.08
CA LEU A 92 14.37 -2.17 -3.82
C LEU A 92 15.83 -1.94 -3.38
N PRO A 93 16.28 -2.45 -2.23
CA PRO A 93 17.67 -2.32 -1.82
C PRO A 93 18.62 -2.94 -2.84
N GLU A 94 19.71 -2.23 -3.17
CA GLU A 94 20.66 -2.65 -4.22
C GLU A 94 21.22 -4.07 -4.00
N HIS A 95 21.45 -4.47 -2.74
CA HIS A 95 21.93 -5.82 -2.44
C HIS A 95 20.89 -6.90 -2.78
N VAL A 96 19.60 -6.62 -2.59
CA VAL A 96 18.51 -7.52 -2.97
C VAL A 96 18.38 -7.55 -4.49
N SER A 97 18.47 -6.40 -5.18
CA SER A 97 18.47 -6.35 -6.64
C SER A 97 19.56 -7.25 -7.24
N LYS A 98 20.79 -7.16 -6.73
CA LYS A 98 21.92 -8.00 -7.18
C LYS A 98 21.69 -9.48 -6.89
N GLU A 99 21.07 -9.80 -5.77
CA GLU A 99 20.73 -11.19 -5.45
C GLU A 99 19.69 -11.74 -6.43
N ILE A 100 18.66 -10.95 -6.76
CA ILE A 100 17.64 -11.30 -7.75
C ILE A 100 18.28 -11.46 -9.13
N GLU A 101 19.16 -10.55 -9.55
CA GLU A 101 19.87 -10.67 -10.85
C GLU A 101 20.74 -11.94 -10.92
N ALA A 102 21.37 -12.32 -9.82
CA ALA A 102 22.22 -13.51 -9.77
C ALA A 102 21.43 -14.82 -9.78
N ARG A 103 20.24 -14.83 -9.15
CA ARG A 103 19.45 -16.05 -8.92
C ARG A 103 18.26 -16.19 -9.86
N GLY A 104 17.84 -15.10 -10.48
CA GLY A 104 16.64 -15.02 -11.31
C GLY A 104 15.37 -15.43 -10.56
N ILE A 105 14.50 -16.16 -11.25
CA ILE A 105 13.20 -16.60 -10.72
C ILE A 105 13.33 -17.45 -9.44
N ASP A 106 14.46 -18.15 -9.25
CA ASP A 106 14.71 -19.00 -8.08
C ASP A 106 14.80 -18.21 -6.77
N PHE A 107 15.12 -16.90 -6.84
CA PHE A 107 15.00 -16.03 -5.68
C PHE A 107 13.59 -16.10 -5.10
N PHE A 108 12.56 -15.97 -5.95
CA PHE A 108 11.18 -15.84 -5.54
C PHE A 108 10.54 -17.16 -5.05
N THR A 109 11.02 -18.29 -5.55
CA THR A 109 10.52 -19.62 -5.15
C THR A 109 11.08 -20.08 -3.81
N THR A 110 12.13 -19.44 -3.32
CA THR A 110 12.86 -19.83 -2.09
C THR A 110 12.94 -18.71 -1.05
N MET A 111 12.27 -17.58 -1.29
CA MET A 111 12.21 -16.50 -0.30
C MET A 111 11.69 -17.00 1.05
N PRO A 112 12.24 -16.53 2.17
CA PRO A 112 11.67 -16.82 3.47
C PRO A 112 10.24 -16.27 3.58
N PRO A 113 9.38 -16.91 4.37
CA PRO A 113 8.04 -16.40 4.63
C PRO A 113 8.09 -15.06 5.37
N ASN A 114 7.02 -14.27 5.26
CA ASN A 114 6.87 -13.03 6.01
C ASN A 114 6.80 -13.29 7.52
N THR A 115 7.41 -12.42 8.32
CA THR A 115 7.54 -12.57 9.78
C THR A 115 6.16 -12.61 10.48
N ASP A 116 5.23 -11.76 10.05
CA ASP A 116 3.90 -11.60 10.68
C ASP A 116 2.74 -11.93 9.72
N GLN A 117 2.84 -13.00 8.92
CA GLN A 117 1.88 -13.25 7.84
C GLN A 117 0.41 -13.31 8.30
N ASN A 118 0.14 -13.79 9.52
CA ASN A 118 -1.22 -13.86 10.07
C ASN A 118 -1.84 -12.46 10.27
N GLU A 119 -1.07 -11.48 10.72
CA GLU A 119 -1.54 -10.08 10.88
C GLU A 119 -1.72 -9.37 9.53
N ARG A 120 -1.00 -9.82 8.51
CA ARG A 120 -1.03 -9.25 7.15
C ARG A 120 -2.19 -9.79 6.31
N GLU A 121 -2.82 -10.87 6.75
CA GLU A 121 -3.82 -11.61 5.99
C GLU A 121 -3.29 -12.04 4.61
N TRP A 122 -3.80 -11.40 3.55
CA TRP A 122 -3.42 -11.65 2.16
C TRP A 122 -2.23 -10.80 1.69
N ARG A 123 -1.90 -9.72 2.41
CA ARG A 123 -0.85 -8.77 2.03
C ARG A 123 0.54 -9.42 2.11
N GLY A 124 1.41 -9.10 1.16
CA GLY A 124 2.77 -9.66 1.07
C GLY A 124 2.82 -11.13 0.65
N ARG A 125 1.67 -11.77 0.39
CA ARG A 125 1.60 -13.18 -0.03
C ARG A 125 1.45 -13.26 -1.55
N TYR A 126 2.54 -13.67 -2.20
CA TYR A 126 2.57 -13.88 -3.64
C TYR A 126 3.10 -15.26 -3.96
N THR A 127 2.42 -15.92 -4.89
CA THR A 127 2.74 -17.27 -5.38
C THR A 127 2.71 -17.24 -6.90
N ASN A 128 3.26 -18.27 -7.55
CA ASN A 128 3.27 -18.37 -9.02
C ASN A 128 3.96 -17.18 -9.68
N TRP A 129 5.18 -16.89 -9.24
CA TRP A 129 6.00 -15.85 -9.84
C TRP A 129 6.34 -16.19 -11.29
N GLU A 130 6.32 -15.18 -12.14
CA GLU A 130 6.63 -15.26 -13.56
C GLU A 130 7.59 -14.14 -13.96
N GLU A 131 8.28 -14.32 -15.08
CA GLU A 131 9.15 -13.29 -15.65
C GLU A 131 8.34 -12.36 -16.57
N THR A 132 8.64 -11.06 -16.56
CA THR A 132 8.12 -10.13 -17.56
C THR A 132 8.69 -10.47 -18.95
N PRO A 133 8.01 -10.12 -20.06
CA PRO A 133 6.78 -9.33 -20.16
C PRO A 133 5.55 -9.99 -19.53
N ILE A 134 4.67 -9.20 -18.93
CA ILE A 134 3.39 -9.72 -18.42
C ILE A 134 2.58 -10.30 -19.59
N LYS A 135 2.00 -11.48 -19.39
CA LYS A 135 1.17 -12.11 -20.41
C LYS A 135 -0.10 -11.31 -20.66
N THR A 136 -0.42 -11.08 -21.92
CA THR A 136 -1.69 -10.46 -22.33
C THR A 136 -2.87 -11.32 -21.89
N GLY A 137 -3.99 -10.67 -21.57
CA GLY A 137 -5.15 -11.35 -21.01
C GLY A 137 -6.27 -10.38 -20.68
N ARG A 138 -7.15 -10.77 -19.76
CA ARG A 138 -8.38 -10.02 -19.44
C ARG A 138 -8.13 -8.56 -19.04
N HIS A 139 -7.04 -8.29 -18.32
CA HIS A 139 -6.70 -6.98 -17.76
C HIS A 139 -5.38 -6.41 -18.31
N TRP A 140 -4.83 -7.03 -19.34
CA TRP A 140 -3.57 -6.60 -19.94
C TRP A 140 -3.71 -6.70 -21.45
N ASN A 141 -3.86 -5.56 -22.11
CA ASN A 141 -3.90 -5.49 -23.55
C ASN A 141 -2.59 -4.89 -24.06
N LEU A 142 -2.27 -5.17 -25.31
CA LEU A 142 -1.26 -4.39 -25.99
C LEU A 142 -1.87 -3.03 -26.28
N GLY A 143 -1.13 -1.96 -25.97
CA GLY A 143 -1.55 -0.60 -26.28
C GLY A 143 -1.81 -0.42 -27.78
N LYS A 144 -2.38 0.74 -28.16
CA LYS A 144 -2.87 1.02 -29.53
C LYS A 144 -1.83 0.81 -30.65
N GLU A 145 -0.53 0.84 -30.32
CA GLU A 145 0.58 0.59 -31.26
C GLU A 145 1.15 -0.84 -31.22
N GLY A 146 0.60 -1.73 -30.40
CA GLY A 146 0.92 -3.15 -30.36
C GLY A 146 2.28 -3.54 -29.75
N LYS A 147 3.02 -2.59 -29.16
CA LYS A 147 4.41 -2.81 -28.72
C LYS A 147 4.64 -2.78 -27.21
N LEU A 148 3.80 -2.08 -26.46
CA LEU A 148 3.92 -1.92 -25.01
C LEU A 148 2.57 -2.21 -24.37
N LEU A 149 2.60 -2.87 -23.22
CA LEU A 149 1.46 -2.94 -22.31
C LEU A 149 1.25 -1.57 -21.67
N ASP A 150 -0.01 -1.26 -21.41
CA ASP A 150 -0.41 -0.07 -20.68
C ASP A 150 -0.87 -0.48 -19.28
N ILE A 151 -0.25 0.05 -18.23
CA ILE A 151 -0.66 -0.21 -16.85
C ILE A 151 -2.10 0.25 -16.58
N TYR A 152 -2.63 1.19 -17.37
CA TYR A 152 -4.04 1.57 -17.29
C TYR A 152 -4.98 0.45 -17.72
N ASP A 153 -4.59 -0.48 -18.61
CA ASP A 153 -5.42 -1.65 -18.91
C ASP A 153 -5.72 -2.47 -17.65
N TYR A 154 -4.74 -2.52 -16.75
CA TYR A 154 -4.89 -3.17 -15.46
C TYR A 154 -5.60 -2.25 -14.47
N ILE A 155 -5.03 -1.09 -14.15
CA ILE A 155 -5.53 -0.19 -13.10
C ILE A 155 -6.99 0.24 -13.38
N CYS A 156 -7.32 0.59 -14.62
CA CYS A 156 -8.65 1.05 -15.01
C CYS A 156 -9.62 -0.07 -15.39
N ALA A 157 -9.31 -1.35 -15.15
CA ALA A 157 -10.12 -2.46 -15.66
C ALA A 157 -11.60 -2.42 -15.22
N TYR A 158 -11.91 -1.73 -14.11
CA TYR A 158 -13.28 -1.57 -13.59
C TYR A 158 -13.90 -0.19 -13.88
N GLY A 159 -13.28 0.62 -14.74
CA GLY A 159 -13.76 1.97 -15.10
C GLY A 159 -13.40 3.06 -14.09
N PHE A 160 -12.55 2.74 -13.10
CA PHE A 160 -12.03 3.67 -12.11
C PHE A 160 -10.54 3.90 -12.38
N CYS A 161 -10.18 5.14 -12.68
CA CYS A 161 -8.84 5.52 -13.11
C CYS A 161 -8.28 6.60 -12.20
N ILE A 162 -6.97 6.57 -12.01
CA ILE A 162 -6.21 7.58 -11.27
C ILE A 162 -5.30 8.35 -12.23
N ASP A 163 -4.90 9.56 -11.84
CA ASP A 163 -3.95 10.36 -12.62
C ASP A 163 -2.51 10.04 -12.18
N ILE A 164 -1.85 9.12 -12.90
CA ILE A 164 -0.48 8.72 -12.61
C ILE A 164 0.48 9.70 -13.29
N LYS A 165 1.49 10.18 -12.56
CA LYS A 165 2.54 11.03 -13.14
C LYS A 165 3.13 10.38 -14.41
N PRO A 166 3.26 11.12 -15.53
CA PRO A 166 3.70 10.56 -16.81
C PRO A 166 5.03 9.82 -16.74
N GLU A 167 5.97 10.29 -15.92
CA GLU A 167 7.26 9.62 -15.73
C GLU A 167 7.14 8.25 -15.03
N ILE A 168 6.19 8.10 -14.12
CA ILE A 168 5.94 6.84 -13.41
C ILE A 168 5.18 5.88 -14.32
N GLU A 169 4.19 6.39 -15.06
CA GLU A 169 3.44 5.62 -16.04
C GLU A 169 4.38 5.03 -17.11
N SER A 170 5.22 5.86 -17.73
CA SER A 170 6.17 5.42 -18.75
C SER A 170 7.16 4.38 -18.23
N LEU A 171 7.68 4.59 -17.01
CA LEU A 171 8.57 3.65 -16.33
C LEU A 171 7.88 2.30 -16.08
N ALA A 172 6.66 2.34 -15.54
CA ALA A 172 5.90 1.14 -15.22
C ALA A 172 5.52 0.37 -16.49
N ASN A 173 5.05 1.05 -17.54
CA ASN A 173 4.77 0.47 -18.86
C ASN A 173 6.00 -0.24 -19.43
N GLY A 174 7.18 0.38 -19.34
CA GLY A 174 8.44 -0.23 -19.75
C GLY A 174 8.77 -1.51 -18.96
N ILE A 175 8.65 -1.46 -17.63
CA ILE A 175 8.94 -2.59 -16.73
C ILE A 175 8.03 -3.79 -17.00
N VAL A 176 6.73 -3.58 -17.16
CA VAL A 176 5.78 -4.69 -17.40
C VAL A 176 5.89 -5.28 -18.80
N SER A 177 6.41 -4.51 -19.77
CA SER A 177 6.48 -4.89 -21.18
C SER A 177 7.80 -5.50 -21.62
N ALA A 178 8.87 -5.34 -20.84
CA ALA A 178 10.22 -5.79 -21.18
C ALA A 178 10.68 -6.94 -20.28
N PRO A 179 11.56 -7.83 -20.76
CA PRO A 179 12.16 -8.86 -19.92
C PRO A 179 13.09 -8.28 -18.84
N GLY A 180 13.38 -9.07 -17.82
CA GLY A 180 14.31 -8.72 -16.74
C GLY A 180 13.65 -8.24 -15.44
N SER A 181 12.32 -8.34 -15.34
CA SER A 181 11.57 -8.14 -14.10
C SER A 181 10.73 -9.37 -13.79
N TYR A 182 10.16 -9.42 -12.59
CA TYR A 182 9.40 -10.57 -12.09
C TYR A 182 8.08 -10.11 -11.53
N TYR A 183 7.00 -10.84 -11.78
CA TYR A 183 5.68 -10.45 -11.30
C TYR A 183 4.91 -11.62 -10.70
N ALA A 184 3.95 -11.28 -9.85
CA ALA A 184 2.99 -12.24 -9.31
C ALA A 184 1.67 -11.55 -8.98
N TYR A 185 0.57 -12.28 -9.15
CA TYR A 185 -0.75 -11.83 -8.71
C TYR A 185 -0.97 -12.21 -7.25
N GLY A 186 -1.30 -11.20 -6.45
CA GLY A 186 -1.85 -11.37 -5.11
C GLY A 186 -3.38 -11.41 -5.15
N ARG A 187 -4.00 -11.29 -3.97
CA ARG A 187 -5.47 -11.27 -3.86
C ARG A 187 -6.11 -10.03 -4.48
N ILE A 188 -5.49 -8.87 -4.34
CA ILE A 188 -6.07 -7.55 -4.70
C ILE A 188 -5.28 -6.85 -5.82
N GLY A 189 -4.04 -7.26 -6.07
CA GLY A 189 -3.17 -6.54 -6.98
C GLY A 189 -2.07 -7.41 -7.54
N VAL A 190 -1.31 -6.85 -8.46
CA VAL A 190 -0.09 -7.42 -9.03
C VAL A 190 1.12 -6.71 -8.44
N ILE A 191 2.12 -7.49 -8.04
CA ILE A 191 3.45 -6.99 -7.68
C ILE A 191 4.39 -7.23 -8.85
N VAL A 192 5.25 -6.27 -9.15
CA VAL A 192 6.30 -6.38 -10.16
C VAL A 192 7.62 -5.92 -9.57
N VAL A 193 8.60 -6.80 -9.50
CA VAL A 193 9.93 -6.55 -8.92
C VAL A 193 10.91 -6.36 -10.08
N SER A 194 11.49 -5.16 -10.18
CA SER A 194 12.42 -4.80 -11.24
C SER A 194 13.81 -4.55 -10.66
N PRO A 195 14.69 -5.56 -10.64
CA PRO A 195 16.03 -5.40 -10.07
C PRO A 195 16.87 -4.39 -10.86
N GLY A 196 16.77 -4.37 -12.20
CA GLY A 196 17.52 -3.42 -13.04
C GLY A 196 17.15 -1.95 -12.82
N HIS A 197 15.97 -1.68 -12.22
CA HIS A 197 15.54 -0.33 -11.84
C HIS A 197 15.60 -0.07 -10.33
N ASN A 198 16.04 -1.06 -9.53
CA ASN A 198 16.04 -1.01 -8.06
C ASN A 198 14.68 -0.60 -7.47
N LEU A 199 13.58 -1.18 -7.98
CA LEU A 199 12.26 -0.86 -7.48
C LEU A 199 11.28 -2.04 -7.53
N VAL A 200 10.19 -1.88 -6.78
CA VAL A 200 9.02 -2.75 -6.79
C VAL A 200 7.81 -1.90 -7.11
N LEU A 201 7.01 -2.33 -8.08
CA LEU A 201 5.70 -1.79 -8.39
C LEU A 201 4.65 -2.66 -7.72
N TYR A 202 3.64 -2.03 -7.13
CA TYR A 202 2.41 -2.69 -6.70
C TYR A 202 1.23 -1.96 -7.33
N LEU A 203 0.55 -2.63 -8.25
CA LEU A 203 -0.63 -2.11 -8.95
C LEU A 203 -1.85 -2.86 -8.41
N TYR A 204 -2.95 -2.17 -8.17
CA TYR A 204 -4.18 -2.79 -7.66
C TYR A 204 -5.41 -2.04 -8.15
N ASN A 205 -6.49 -2.79 -8.24
CA ASN A 205 -7.80 -2.37 -8.68
C ASN A 205 -8.85 -3.28 -8.03
N GLY A 206 -9.97 -2.74 -7.54
CA GLY A 206 -11.07 -3.56 -7.02
C GLY A 206 -11.95 -2.90 -5.99
#